data_AF-A0A3S9SW23-F1
#
_entry.id   AF-A0A3S9SW23-F1
#
_cell.length_a   1.000
_cell.length_b   1.000
_cell.length_c   1.000
_cell.angle_alpha   90.00
_cell.angle_beta   90.00
_cell.angle_gamma   90.00
#
_symmetry.space_group_name_H-M   'P 1'
#
loop_
_entity.id
_entity.type
_entity.pdbx_description
1 polymer ?
#
loop_
_entity_poly.entity_id
_entity_poly.type
_entity_poly.pdbx_seq_one_letter_code
_entity_poly.pdbx_strand_id
1 'polypeptide(L)'
;MSEKRYPCKCAICDHQFFVTKSILQHSGYNECGHGRCPKCKTFLNLTFVPELEIMRSMEWSEYVKRRLENERKRKEGVEKDQRSD
;
A
#
# COMPACT_ATOMS: atom_id res chain seq x y z
N MET A 1 10.70 -8.46 -22.74
CA MET A 1 9.24 -8.39 -22.50
C MET A 1 8.95 -7.08 -21.80
N SER A 2 7.98 -6.30 -22.27
CA SER A 2 7.54 -5.09 -21.58
C SER A 2 6.71 -5.48 -20.35
N GLU A 3 7.11 -5.04 -19.17
CA GLU A 3 6.36 -5.30 -17.94
C GLU A 3 5.03 -4.51 -17.95
N LYS A 4 3.91 -5.15 -17.57
CA LYS A 4 2.60 -4.51 -17.52
C LYS A 4 2.63 -3.35 -16.53
N ARG A 5 2.17 -2.18 -16.97
CA ARG A 5 2.10 -0.96 -16.16
C ARG A 5 0.66 -0.68 -15.73
N TYR A 6 0.50 -0.23 -14.50
CA TYR A 6 -0.77 0.06 -13.87
C TYR A 6 -0.88 1.56 -13.58
N PRO A 7 -2.05 2.18 -13.83
CA PRO A 7 -2.26 3.60 -13.54
C PRO A 7 -2.23 3.85 -12.03
N CYS A 8 -1.65 4.98 -11.65
CA CYS A 8 -1.56 5.46 -10.28
C CYS A 8 -1.78 6.96 -10.23
N LYS A 9 -2.56 7.42 -9.25
CA LYS A 9 -2.70 8.83 -8.91
C LYS A 9 -1.97 9.09 -7.59
N CYS A 10 -1.08 10.08 -7.56
CA CYS A 10 -0.36 10.45 -6.35
C CYS A 10 -1.34 11.00 -5.30
N ALA A 11 -1.36 10.42 -4.10
CA ALA A 11 -2.21 10.87 -2.99
C ALA A 11 -1.85 12.26 -2.43
N ILE A 12 -0.73 12.85 -2.85
CA ILE A 12 -0.20 14.10 -2.30
C ILE A 12 -0.34 15.26 -3.29
N CYS A 13 -0.04 15.04 -4.57
CA CYS A 13 -0.04 16.10 -5.58
C CYS A 13 -0.96 15.81 -6.78
N ASP A 14 -1.79 14.76 -6.69
CA ASP A 14 -2.76 14.32 -7.69
C ASP A 14 -2.21 13.98 -9.09
N HIS A 15 -0.88 14.04 -9.28
CA HIS A 15 -0.25 13.70 -10.54
C HIS A 15 -0.50 12.23 -10.89
N GLN A 16 -0.88 11.99 -12.15
CA GLN A 16 -1.11 10.66 -12.70
C GLN A 16 0.18 10.13 -13.33
N PHE A 17 0.52 8.89 -13.03
CA PHE A 17 1.69 8.19 -13.55
C PHE A 17 1.44 6.68 -13.59
N PHE A 18 2.37 5.95 -14.20
CA PHE A 18 2.29 4.50 -14.35
C PHE A 18 3.39 3.82 -13.54
N VAL A 19 3.05 2.67 -12.95
CA VAL A 19 3.94 1.88 -12.09
C VAL A 19 3.79 0.40 -12.42
N THR A 20 4.87 -0.36 -12.26
CA THR A 20 4.84 -1.82 -12.36
C THR A 20 4.69 -2.43 -10.96
N LYS A 21 4.35 -3.72 -10.91
CA LYS A 21 4.26 -4.46 -9.63
C LYS A 21 5.67 -4.70 -9.09
N SER A 22 5.81 -4.67 -7.77
CA SER A 22 7.00 -5.23 -7.11
C SER A 22 6.97 -6.76 -7.13
N ILE A 23 8.11 -7.38 -6.84
CA ILE A 23 8.23 -8.85 -6.72
C ILE A 23 7.20 -9.40 -5.72
N LEU A 24 7.02 -8.74 -4.58
CA LEU A 24 6.05 -9.18 -3.56
C LEU A 24 4.59 -9.04 -4.05
N GLN A 25 4.30 -8.01 -4.83
CA GLN A 25 2.97 -7.85 -5.44
C GLN A 25 2.68 -8.89 -6.52
N HIS A 26 3.71 -9.41 -7.20
CA HIS A 26 3.57 -10.58 -8.06
C HIS A 26 3.24 -11.86 -7.28
N SER A 27 3.73 -11.97 -6.04
CA SER A 27 3.44 -13.09 -5.12
C SER A 27 2.16 -12.92 -4.31
N GLY A 28 1.30 -11.95 -4.66
CA GLY A 28 -0.01 -11.74 -4.00
C GLY A 28 0.01 -10.77 -2.80
N TYR A 29 1.17 -10.28 -2.38
CA TYR A 29 1.29 -9.27 -1.31
C TYR A 29 1.06 -7.86 -1.88
N ASN A 30 -0.20 -7.58 -2.21
CA ASN A 30 -0.62 -6.39 -2.95
C ASN A 30 -0.22 -5.05 -2.31
N GLU A 31 -0.12 -5.00 -0.98
CA GLU A 31 0.21 -3.79 -0.19
C GLU A 31 1.71 -3.53 -0.01
N CYS A 32 2.57 -4.44 -0.46
CA CYS A 32 4.03 -4.38 -0.24
C CYS A 32 4.81 -3.63 -1.34
N GLY A 33 4.15 -2.76 -2.11
CA GLY A 33 4.81 -1.89 -3.09
C GLY A 33 5.28 -0.57 -2.47
N HIS A 34 6.34 0.01 -3.02
CA HIS A 34 6.81 1.34 -2.66
C HIS A 34 7.45 2.07 -3.85
N GLY A 35 7.45 3.40 -3.83
CA GLY A 35 8.07 4.20 -4.89
C GLY A 35 8.07 5.69 -4.58
N ARG A 36 8.61 6.51 -5.48
CA ARG A 36 8.54 7.98 -5.38
C ARG A 36 7.65 8.54 -6.47
N CYS A 37 6.83 9.53 -6.14
CA CYS A 37 6.10 10.28 -7.16
C CYS A 37 7.09 10.93 -8.14
N PRO A 38 6.91 10.79 -9.47
CA PRO A 38 7.81 11.42 -10.43
C PRO A 38 7.75 12.96 -10.40
N LYS A 39 6.63 13.54 -9.95
CA LYS A 39 6.42 14.99 -9.83
C LYS A 39 6.91 15.55 -8.49
N CYS A 40 6.25 15.23 -7.38
CA CYS A 40 6.55 15.83 -6.07
C CYS A 40 7.63 15.10 -5.26
N LYS A 41 8.18 13.98 -5.77
CA LYS A 41 9.25 13.18 -5.16
C LYS A 41 8.94 12.55 -3.78
N THR A 42 7.73 12.74 -3.26
CA THR A 42 7.26 12.09 -2.03
C THR A 42 7.40 10.58 -2.13
N PHE A 43 7.86 9.96 -1.04
CA PHE A 43 7.95 8.52 -0.91
C PHE A 43 6.58 7.95 -0.53
N LEU A 44 6.13 6.97 -1.30
CA LEU A 44 4.77 6.44 -1.28
C LEU A 44 4.80 4.94 -1.05
N ASN A 45 3.87 4.44 -0.24
CA ASN A 45 3.40 3.07 -0.36
C ASN A 45 2.56 2.95 -1.65
N LEU A 46 2.69 1.81 -2.34
CA LEU A 46 1.91 1.47 -3.52
C LEU A 46 1.17 0.16 -3.25
N THR A 47 -0.15 0.22 -3.23
CA THR A 47 -1.02 -0.94 -3.05
C THR A 47 -1.70 -1.29 -4.37
N PHE A 48 -1.49 -2.50 -4.87
CA PHE A 48 -2.16 -3.00 -6.05
C PHE A 48 -3.61 -3.36 -5.73
N VAL A 49 -4.55 -2.97 -6.59
CA VAL A 49 -5.97 -3.33 -6.48
C VAL A 49 -6.34 -4.22 -7.66
N PRO A 50 -6.38 -5.57 -7.48
CA PRO A 50 -6.59 -6.52 -8.57
C PRO A 50 -7.88 -6.27 -9.35
N GLU A 51 -8.97 -5.94 -8.66
CA GLU A 51 -10.30 -5.81 -9.24
C GLU A 51 -10.41 -4.62 -10.20
N LEU A 52 -9.57 -3.60 -9.99
CA LEU A 52 -9.55 -2.37 -10.78
C LEU A 52 -8.33 -2.28 -11.70
N GLU A 53 -7.37 -3.21 -11.56
CA GLU A 53 -6.07 -3.15 -12.20
C GLU A 53 -5.36 -1.79 -12.05
N ILE A 54 -5.40 -1.20 -10.85
CA ILE A 54 -4.74 0.09 -10.54
C ILE A 54 -3.75 -0.05 -9.38
N MET A 55 -2.88 0.96 -9.24
CA MET A 55 -2.07 1.15 -8.04
C MET A 55 -2.62 2.35 -7.26
N ARG A 56 -2.98 2.11 -6.00
CA ARG A 56 -3.29 3.17 -5.04
C ARG A 56 -2.00 3.60 -4.36
N SER A 57 -1.84 4.89 -4.15
CA SER A 57 -0.72 5.43 -3.39
C SER A 57 -1.16 5.99 -2.04
N MET A 58 -0.24 5.96 -1.09
CA MET A 58 -0.37 6.59 0.23
C MET A 58 1.01 7.11 0.64
N GLU A 59 1.06 8.21 1.38
CA GLU A 59 2.31 8.69 1.98
C GLU A 59 2.88 7.63 2.93
N TRP A 60 4.19 7.39 2.87
CA TRP A 60 4.80 6.25 3.54
C TRP A 60 4.64 6.29 5.06
N SER A 61 4.81 7.45 5.69
CA SER A 61 4.68 7.58 7.15
C SER A 61 3.25 7.30 7.62
N GLU A 62 2.24 7.76 6.89
CA GLU A 62 0.82 7.46 7.14
C GLU A 62 0.53 5.97 6.96
N TYR A 63 1.11 5.33 5.94
CA TYR A 63 0.98 3.88 5.75
C TYR A 63 1.54 3.09 6.95
N VAL A 64 2.75 3.44 7.40
CA VAL A 64 3.40 2.78 8.55
C VAL A 64 2.59 3.00 9.83
N LYS A 65 2.14 4.23 10.09
CA LYS A 65 1.30 4.55 11.25
C LYS A 65 0.03 3.70 11.27
N ARG A 66 -0.68 3.65 10.14
CA ARG A 66 -1.91 2.84 10.00
C ARG A 66 -1.65 1.35 10.20
N ARG A 67 -0.55 0.82 9.66
CA ARG A 67 -0.13 -0.58 9.83
C ARG A 67 0.08 -0.92 11.31
N LEU A 68 0.86 -0.11 12.02
CA LEU A 68 1.15 -0.30 13.44
C LEU A 68 -0.12 -0.20 14.30
N GLU A 69 -1.01 0.74 14.01
CA GLU A 69 -2.27 0.88 14.72
C GLU A 69 -3.17 -0.34 14.52
N ASN A 70 -3.26 -0.87 13.29
CA ASN A 70 -4.03 -2.07 13.00
C ASN A 70 -3.46 -3.30 13.71
N GLU A 71 -2.13 -3.43 13.78
CA GLU A 71 -1.46 -4.50 14.51
C GLU A 71 -1.71 -4.41 16.02
N ARG A 72 -1.70 -3.20 16.59
CA ARG A 72 -2.06 -2.97 17.99
C ARG A 72 -3.50 -3.39 18.29
N LYS A 73 -4.45 -2.94 17.46
CA LYS A 73 -5.88 -3.31 17.60
C LYS A 73 -6.10 -4.81 17.49
N ARG A 74 -5.38 -5.50 16.59
CA ARG A 74 -5.44 -6.96 16.48
C ARG A 74 -4.97 -7.65 17.75
N LYS A 75 -3.89 -7.18 18.38
CA LYS A 75 -3.41 -7.73 19.65
C LYS A 75 -4.39 -7.48 20.80
N GLU A 76 -4.92 -6.26 20.91
CA GLU A 76 -5.90 -5.90 21.95
C GLU A 76 -7.23 -6.66 21.81
N GLY A 77 -7.67 -6.95 20.57
CA GLY A 77 -8.85 -7.78 20.31
C GLY A 77 -8.63 -9.24 20.72
N VAL A 78 -7.49 -9.82 20.34
CA VAL A 78 -7.11 -11.19 20.72
C VAL A 78 -6.99 -11.34 22.24
N GLU A 79 -6.48 -10.33 22.95
CA GLU A 79 -6.36 -10.36 24.41
C GLU A 79 -7.73 -10.27 25.13
N LYS A 80 -8.70 -9.58 24.53
CA LYS A 80 -10.07 -9.50 25.07
C LYS A 80 -10.84 -10.80 24.91
N ASP A 81 -10.67 -11.49 23.78
CA ASP A 81 -11.32 -12.78 23.53
C ASP A 81 -10.76 -13.91 24.42
N GLN A 82 -9.56 -13.74 25.01
CA GLN A 82 -8.92 -14.72 25.92
C GLN A 82 -9.27 -14.55 27.41
N ARG A 83 -10.05 -13.54 27.82
CA ARG A 83 -10.44 -13.30 29.24
C ARG A 83 -11.91 -13.65 29.53
N SER A 84 -12.58 -14.29 28.59
CA SER A 84 -13.92 -14.85 28.72
C SER A 84 -13.84 -16.38 28.87
N ASP A 85 -13.36 -16.82 30.03
CA ASP A 85 -13.55 -18.16 30.62
C ASP A 85 -13.43 -18.06 32.16
#